data_AF-A0A8S4RZ92-F1
#
_entry.id   AF-A0A8S4RZ92-F1
#
_cell.length_a   1.000
_cell.length_b   1.000
_cell.length_c   1.000
_cell.angle_alpha   90.00
_cell.angle_beta   90.00
_cell.angle_gamma   90.00
#
_symmetry.space_group_name_H-M   'P 1'
#
loop_
_entity.id
_entity.type
_entity.pdbx_description
1 polymer ?
#
loop_
_entity_poly.entity_id
_entity_poly.type
_entity_poly.pdbx_seq_one_letter_code
_entity_poly.pdbx_strand_id
1 'polypeptide(L)'
;MHTFRRFSSQLCVRYPRRLVKGPLGVNRCMSSTEKPSDLLIHSSKIPKGILGQPTCHTHPHLIPNGQLTCGITQQEYKERRDSLLSKLLEESEHIHKSHILVIPAACKQFMSDKIPYVFRQNSDFFYLTGCLEPSAILVMVKLALDASYKTILFVHEKDSHAELWEGPRTGCSLAASLTAIMGSRKLSPWGKDKNVSSPTALSTLRALAHKWKG
;
A
#
# COMPACT_ATOMS: atom_id res chain seq x y z
N MET A 1 8.71 1.21 -49.73
CA MET A 1 9.66 0.75 -48.68
C MET A 1 10.16 1.96 -47.92
N HIS A 2 9.57 2.26 -46.76
CA HIS A 2 9.88 3.46 -45.96
C HIS A 2 10.85 3.11 -44.84
N THR A 3 11.95 3.87 -44.78
CA THR A 3 13.04 3.75 -43.81
C THR A 3 12.64 4.37 -42.48
N PHE A 4 12.46 3.53 -41.46
CA PHE A 4 12.24 3.96 -40.08
C PHE A 4 13.54 4.52 -39.47
N ARG A 5 13.57 5.83 -39.20
CA ARG A 5 14.61 6.46 -38.35
C ARG A 5 14.30 6.15 -36.88
N ARG A 6 15.19 5.39 -36.23
CA ARG A 6 15.25 5.25 -34.77
C ARG A 6 15.70 6.59 -34.17
N PHE A 7 14.82 7.29 -33.45
CA PHE A 7 15.22 8.36 -32.55
C PHE A 7 15.70 7.74 -31.23
N SER A 8 17.02 7.71 -31.06
CA SER A 8 17.67 7.50 -29.77
C SER A 8 17.82 8.86 -29.10
N SER A 9 17.07 9.11 -28.03
CA SER A 9 17.28 10.26 -27.15
C SER A 9 17.83 9.76 -25.82
N GLN A 10 19.15 9.50 -25.80
CA GLN A 10 19.91 9.48 -24.56
C GLN A 10 20.05 10.92 -24.05
N LEU A 11 19.03 11.42 -23.35
CA LEU A 11 19.17 12.61 -22.50
C LEU A 11 19.48 12.13 -21.09
N CYS A 12 20.74 11.76 -20.87
CA CYS A 12 21.31 11.64 -19.54
C CYS A 12 21.49 13.05 -18.97
N VAL A 13 20.44 13.60 -18.34
CA VAL A 13 20.58 14.81 -17.54
C VAL A 13 21.31 14.41 -16.25
N ARG A 14 22.64 14.58 -16.27
CA ARG A 14 23.49 14.47 -15.07
C ARG A 14 23.20 15.65 -14.15
N TYR A 15 22.31 15.47 -13.18
CA TYR A 15 22.27 16.38 -12.03
C TYR A 15 23.58 16.23 -11.24
N PRO A 16 24.26 17.34 -10.89
CA PRO A 16 25.42 17.26 -10.01
C PRO A 16 24.96 16.76 -8.64
N ARG A 17 25.34 15.54 -8.28
CA ARG A 17 25.22 15.06 -6.90
C ARG A 17 26.13 15.91 -6.03
N ARG A 18 25.56 16.82 -5.26
CA ARG A 18 26.26 17.49 -4.16
C ARG A 18 26.49 16.44 -3.07
N LEU A 19 27.59 15.69 -3.19
CA LEU A 19 28.06 14.76 -2.17
C LEU A 19 28.73 15.59 -1.07
N VAL A 20 27.99 15.91 -0.02
CA VAL A 20 28.60 16.36 1.24
C VAL A 20 29.05 15.11 1.98
N LYS A 21 30.37 14.92 2.09
CA LYS A 21 30.97 13.86 2.91
C LYS A 21 30.79 14.22 4.39
N GLY A 22 29.82 13.59 5.06
CA GLY A 22 29.79 13.53 6.52
C GLY A 22 30.76 12.45 7.04
N PRO A 23 31.27 12.56 8.27
CA PRO A 23 32.04 11.48 8.88
C PRO A 23 31.07 10.34 9.22
N LEU A 24 31.39 9.13 8.76
CA LEU A 24 30.60 7.89 8.80
C LEU A 24 29.61 7.72 7.62
N GLY A 25 30.08 7.01 6.60
CA GLY A 25 29.39 6.78 5.34
C GLY A 25 28.19 5.82 5.45
N VAL A 26 26.99 6.39 5.37
CA VAL A 26 25.77 5.69 4.92
C VAL A 26 24.98 6.66 4.05
N ASN A 27 24.95 6.41 2.73
CA ASN A 27 24.12 7.18 1.81
C ASN A 27 22.66 6.72 1.94
N ARG A 28 21.86 7.38 2.79
CA ARG A 28 20.41 7.20 2.85
C ARG A 28 19.74 8.26 1.97
N CYS A 29 18.88 7.84 1.03
CA CYS A 29 18.01 8.75 0.29
C CYS A 29 17.09 9.49 1.29
N MET A 30 16.99 10.81 1.13
CA MET A 30 16.25 11.68 2.04
C MET A 30 14.73 11.48 1.88
N SER A 31 14.15 10.59 2.68
CA SER A 31 12.85 10.84 3.30
C SER A 31 13.13 11.73 4.52
N SER A 32 12.57 12.95 4.52
CA SER A 32 12.55 13.92 5.63
C SER A 32 13.53 13.68 6.80
N THR A 33 14.67 14.39 6.80
CA THR A 33 15.58 14.47 7.96
C THR A 33 15.08 15.48 8.98
N GLU A 34 13.87 15.29 9.49
CA GLU A 34 13.52 15.85 10.79
C GLU A 34 13.58 14.70 11.77
N LYS A 35 14.59 14.72 12.67
CA LYS A 35 14.54 13.88 13.86
C LYS A 35 13.23 14.23 14.56
N PRO A 36 12.36 13.25 14.89
CA PRO A 36 11.19 13.57 15.68
C PRO A 36 11.70 14.21 16.96
N SER A 37 11.26 15.43 17.24
CA SER A 37 11.47 16.06 18.54
C SER A 37 10.99 15.06 19.59
N ASP A 38 11.82 14.79 20.59
CA ASP A 38 11.62 13.76 21.63
C ASP A 38 10.40 14.01 22.55
N LEU A 39 9.45 14.84 22.13
CA LEU A 39 8.27 15.20 22.90
C LEU A 39 7.07 15.23 21.96
N LEU A 40 6.55 14.04 21.67
CA LEU A 40 5.12 13.70 21.66
C LEU A 40 5.07 12.22 21.28
N ILE A 41 4.99 11.35 22.29
CA ILE A 41 4.60 9.96 22.10
C ILE A 41 3.18 9.99 21.53
N HIS A 42 3.06 10.09 20.21
CA HIS A 42 1.81 9.90 19.52
C HIS A 42 1.38 8.47 19.82
N SER A 43 0.39 8.34 20.70
CA SER A 43 -0.26 7.09 21.08
C SER A 43 -0.31 6.16 19.87
N SER A 44 0.53 5.13 19.88
CA SER A 44 0.71 4.24 18.75
C SER A 44 -0.63 3.55 18.45
N LYS A 45 -1.25 3.92 17.33
CA LYS A 45 -2.52 3.33 16.85
C LYS A 45 -2.34 1.91 16.27
N ILE A 46 -1.17 1.32 16.47
CA ILE A 46 -0.85 -0.03 16.00
C ILE A 46 -1.61 -1.02 16.89
N PRO A 47 -2.47 -1.87 16.32
CA PRO A 47 -3.21 -2.84 17.11
C PRO A 47 -2.27 -3.87 17.74
N LYS A 48 -2.62 -4.32 18.95
CA LYS A 48 -1.98 -5.46 19.61
C LYS A 48 -2.57 -6.77 19.08
N GLY A 49 -1.79 -7.84 19.12
CA GLY A 49 -2.22 -9.19 18.75
C GLY A 49 -1.32 -9.84 17.72
N ILE A 50 -1.71 -11.04 17.29
CA ILE A 50 -1.00 -11.78 16.26
C ILE A 50 -1.52 -11.32 14.90
N LEU A 51 -0.65 -10.65 14.15
CA LEU A 51 -0.92 -10.08 12.83
C LEU A 51 -0.07 -10.77 11.76
N GLY A 52 -0.40 -10.56 10.48
CA GLY A 52 0.32 -11.18 9.36
C GLY A 52 1.68 -10.55 9.02
N GLN A 53 2.14 -9.60 9.83
CA GLN A 53 3.45 -8.99 9.69
C GLN A 53 4.05 -8.63 11.05
N PRO A 54 5.39 -8.50 11.16
CA PRO A 54 6.05 -7.98 12.35
C PRO A 54 5.51 -6.60 12.73
N THR A 55 5.32 -6.37 14.02
CA THR A 55 4.97 -5.05 14.57
C THR A 55 5.86 -4.73 15.76
N CYS A 56 5.79 -3.50 16.26
CA CYS A 56 6.52 -3.12 17.48
C CYS A 56 6.14 -3.96 18.72
N HIS A 57 4.94 -4.54 18.74
CA HIS A 57 4.50 -5.40 19.84
C HIS A 57 5.11 -6.81 19.77
N THR A 58 5.23 -7.37 18.57
CA THR A 58 5.74 -8.74 18.38
C THR A 58 7.26 -8.77 18.20
N HIS A 59 7.83 -7.74 17.57
CA HIS A 59 9.25 -7.64 17.22
C HIS A 59 9.81 -6.24 17.58
N PRO A 60 9.84 -5.86 18.87
CA PRO A 60 10.31 -4.54 19.30
C PRO A 60 11.77 -4.26 18.94
N HIS A 61 12.59 -5.31 18.78
CA HIS A 61 13.99 -5.19 18.38
C HIS A 61 14.19 -4.83 16.90
N LEU A 62 13.19 -5.10 16.04
CA LEU A 62 13.21 -4.72 14.61
C LEU A 62 12.44 -3.43 14.35
N ILE A 63 11.33 -3.25 15.05
CA ILE A 63 10.38 -2.14 14.84
C ILE A 63 10.17 -1.45 16.18
N PRO A 64 10.75 -0.25 16.39
CA PRO A 64 10.49 0.57 17.56
C PRO A 64 9.02 0.92 17.73
N ASN A 65 8.61 1.25 18.96
CA ASN A 65 7.25 1.67 19.27
C ASN A 65 6.83 2.90 18.43
N GLY A 66 5.59 2.88 17.95
CA GLY A 66 5.02 3.95 17.12
C GLY A 66 5.36 3.86 15.62
N GLN A 67 6.24 2.94 15.22
CA GLN A 67 6.59 2.71 13.82
C GLN A 67 5.82 1.52 13.24
N LEU A 68 5.37 1.64 12.00
CA LEU A 68 4.69 0.55 11.29
C LEU A 68 5.70 -0.43 10.69
N THR A 69 6.74 0.11 10.06
CA THR A 69 7.87 -0.61 9.50
C THR A 69 9.17 0.04 10.00
N CYS A 70 10.31 -0.60 9.79
CA CYS A 70 11.58 -0.12 10.33
C CYS A 70 11.89 1.33 9.88
N GLY A 71 11.82 2.26 10.84
CA GLY A 71 12.09 3.68 10.62
C GLY A 71 10.94 4.49 9.99
N ILE A 72 9.77 3.91 9.74
CA ILE A 72 8.65 4.58 9.06
C ILE A 72 7.38 4.50 9.91
N THR A 73 6.74 5.64 10.13
CA THR A 73 5.50 5.74 10.92
C THR A 73 4.25 5.56 10.06
N GLN A 74 3.12 5.26 10.70
CA GLN A 74 1.82 5.24 10.01
C GLN A 74 1.46 6.59 9.36
N GLN A 75 1.88 7.69 9.97
CA GLN A 75 1.63 9.05 9.50
C GLN A 75 2.39 9.33 8.20
N GLU A 76 3.64 8.89 8.10
CA GLU A 76 4.43 9.04 6.87
C GLU A 76 3.78 8.31 5.69
N TYR A 77 3.24 7.11 5.89
CA TYR A 77 2.51 6.40 4.83
C TYR A 77 1.25 7.15 4.37
N LYS A 78 0.56 7.83 5.30
CA LYS A 78 -0.57 8.68 4.96
C LYS A 78 -0.12 9.87 4.10
N GLU A 79 0.95 10.55 4.52
CA GLU A 79 1.52 11.69 3.78
C GLU A 79 1.98 11.30 2.36
N ARG A 80 2.52 10.09 2.19
CA ARG A 80 2.88 9.56 0.86
C ARG A 80 1.65 9.41 -0.04
N ARG A 81 0.52 8.95 0.50
CA ARG A 81 -0.75 8.85 -0.25
C ARG A 81 -1.32 10.23 -0.55
N ASP A 82 -1.25 11.16 0.41
CA ASP A 82 -1.67 12.55 0.23
C ASP A 82 -0.86 13.19 -0.90
N SER A 83 0.46 13.09 -0.88
CA SER A 83 1.37 13.64 -1.89
C SER A 83 1.13 13.05 -3.28
N LEU A 84 0.89 11.74 -3.38
CA LEU A 84 0.57 11.09 -4.65
C LEU A 84 -0.72 11.65 -5.25
N LEU A 85 -1.75 11.85 -4.42
CA LEU A 85 -3.03 12.38 -4.89
C LEU A 85 -2.94 13.86 -5.26
N SER A 86 -2.21 14.68 -4.51
CA SER A 86 -1.96 16.09 -4.88
C SER A 86 -1.34 16.20 -6.26
N LYS A 87 -0.27 15.43 -6.52
CA LYS A 87 0.41 15.43 -7.83
C LYS A 87 -0.51 14.97 -8.97
N LEU A 88 -1.32 13.94 -8.72
CA LEU A 88 -2.28 13.46 -9.73
C LEU A 88 -3.35 14.49 -10.05
N LEU A 89 -3.80 15.26 -9.06
CA LEU A 89 -4.78 16.33 -9.26
C LEU A 89 -4.19 17.52 -10.01
N GLU A 90 -2.91 17.83 -9.81
CA GLU A 90 -2.19 18.88 -10.55
C GLU A 90 -1.96 18.49 -12.01
N GLU A 91 -1.66 17.23 -12.30
CA GLU A 91 -1.36 16.74 -13.66
C GLU A 91 -2.63 16.45 -14.49
N SER A 92 -3.77 16.23 -13.82
CA SER A 92 -5.01 15.89 -14.51
C SER A 92 -5.68 17.14 -15.11
N GLU A 93 -5.41 17.42 -16.39
CA GLU A 93 -6.10 18.41 -17.26
C GLU A 93 -7.65 18.29 -17.30
N HIS A 94 -8.23 17.31 -16.60
CA HIS A 94 -9.66 17.06 -16.49
C HIS A 94 -10.10 16.99 -15.02
N ILE A 95 -10.02 18.13 -14.32
CA ILE A 95 -10.41 18.39 -12.92
C ILE A 95 -11.82 17.89 -12.55
N HIS A 96 -12.71 17.64 -13.52
CA HIS A 96 -14.12 17.28 -13.27
C HIS A 96 -14.44 15.79 -13.30
N LYS A 97 -13.45 14.89 -13.33
CA LYS A 97 -13.70 13.44 -13.32
C LYS A 97 -13.31 12.84 -11.97
N SER A 98 -14.12 11.88 -11.52
CA SER A 98 -13.78 11.11 -10.32
C SER A 98 -12.60 10.18 -10.65
N HIS A 99 -11.57 10.20 -9.81
CA HIS A 99 -10.37 9.37 -9.97
C HIS A 99 -10.43 8.15 -9.05
N ILE A 100 -10.09 6.98 -9.60
CA ILE A 100 -9.98 5.72 -8.86
C ILE A 100 -8.60 5.15 -9.13
N LEU A 101 -7.80 5.00 -8.07
CA LEU A 101 -6.52 4.32 -8.11
C LEU A 101 -6.67 2.94 -7.53
N VAL A 102 -6.21 1.93 -8.27
CA VAL A 102 -6.20 0.53 -7.84
C VAL A 102 -4.77 0.05 -7.89
N ILE A 103 -4.19 -0.25 -6.74
CA ILE A 103 -2.79 -0.66 -6.60
C ILE A 103 -2.79 -2.07 -6.00
N PRO A 104 -2.48 -3.10 -6.80
CA PRO A 104 -2.46 -4.47 -6.33
C PRO A 104 -1.17 -4.78 -5.56
N ALA A 105 -1.30 -5.55 -4.48
CA ALA A 105 -0.18 -6.20 -3.82
C ALA A 105 0.38 -7.34 -4.68
N ALA A 106 1.57 -7.81 -4.33
CA ALA A 106 2.12 -9.03 -4.90
C ALA A 106 1.35 -10.27 -4.41
N CYS A 107 1.23 -11.26 -5.28
CA CYS A 107 0.74 -12.59 -4.94
C CYS A 107 1.92 -13.50 -4.58
N LYS A 108 1.67 -14.51 -3.73
CA LYS A 108 2.66 -15.57 -3.48
C LYS A 108 3.00 -16.28 -4.79
N GLN A 109 4.28 -16.45 -5.04
CA GLN A 109 4.80 -17.18 -6.18
C GLN A 109 5.30 -18.54 -5.72
N PHE A 110 5.16 -19.55 -6.57
CA PHE A 110 5.53 -20.92 -6.27
C PHE A 110 6.60 -21.39 -7.24
N MET A 111 7.63 -22.04 -6.69
CA MET A 111 8.66 -22.73 -7.49
C MET A 111 8.09 -24.01 -8.10
N SER A 112 7.26 -24.71 -7.34
CA SER A 112 6.48 -25.88 -7.73
C SER A 112 5.17 -25.89 -6.93
N ASP A 113 4.21 -26.76 -7.26
CA ASP A 113 2.85 -26.77 -6.71
C ASP A 113 2.74 -26.66 -5.18
N LYS A 114 3.77 -27.07 -4.43
CA LYS A 114 3.79 -27.05 -2.95
C LYS A 114 4.94 -26.26 -2.34
N ILE A 115 5.81 -25.64 -3.14
CA ILE A 115 7.01 -24.96 -2.66
C ILE A 115 6.91 -23.48 -2.98
N PRO A 116 6.56 -22.61 -2.01
CA PRO A 116 6.51 -21.17 -2.21
C PRO A 116 7.91 -20.56 -2.26
N TYR A 117 8.09 -19.53 -3.07
CA TYR A 117 9.24 -18.63 -2.97
C TYR A 117 9.10 -17.72 -1.74
N VAL A 118 10.22 -17.16 -1.28
CA VAL A 118 10.22 -16.10 -0.27
C VAL A 118 9.38 -14.93 -0.79
N PHE A 119 8.39 -14.53 0.00
CA PHE A 119 7.47 -13.48 -0.40
C PHE A 119 8.17 -12.13 -0.47
N ARG A 120 7.98 -11.43 -1.59
CA ARG A 120 8.42 -10.05 -1.79
C ARG A 120 7.24 -9.22 -2.25
N GLN A 121 6.96 -8.15 -1.52
CA GLN A 121 5.86 -7.25 -1.83
C GLN A 121 6.13 -6.42 -3.09
N ASN A 122 5.06 -5.98 -3.75
CA ASN A 122 5.11 -4.95 -4.79
C ASN A 122 5.60 -3.62 -4.18
N SER A 123 6.64 -3.03 -4.75
CA SER A 123 7.28 -1.80 -4.26
C SER A 123 6.30 -0.65 -4.10
N ASP A 124 5.41 -0.42 -5.08
CA ASP A 124 4.48 0.72 -5.06
C ASP A 124 3.41 0.53 -3.98
N PHE A 125 2.87 -0.68 -3.89
CA PHE A 125 1.92 -1.05 -2.85
C PHE A 125 2.54 -0.92 -1.46
N PHE A 126 3.75 -1.45 -1.27
CA PHE A 126 4.47 -1.36 0.01
C PHE A 126 4.80 0.09 0.36
N TYR A 127 5.21 0.90 -0.62
CA TYR A 127 5.55 2.30 -0.42
C TYR A 127 4.37 3.14 0.11
N LEU A 128 3.15 2.82 -0.33
CA LEU A 128 1.93 3.57 0.03
C LEU A 128 1.20 3.02 1.25
N THR A 129 1.40 1.74 1.60
CA THR A 129 0.62 1.09 2.68
C THR A 129 1.46 0.56 3.83
N GLY A 130 2.72 0.19 3.58
CA GLY A 130 3.54 -0.57 4.54
C GLY A 130 3.03 -1.99 4.82
N CYS A 131 2.08 -2.49 4.02
CA CYS A 131 1.47 -3.80 4.22
C CYS A 131 2.28 -4.89 3.51
N LEU A 132 2.63 -5.93 4.25
CA LEU A 132 3.36 -7.11 3.78
C LEU A 132 2.45 -8.33 3.57
N GLU A 133 1.13 -8.14 3.62
CA GLU A 133 0.21 -9.23 3.30
C GLU A 133 0.12 -9.47 1.79
N PRO A 134 0.13 -10.75 1.37
CA PRO A 134 -0.01 -11.12 -0.03
C PRO A 134 -1.45 -10.95 -0.50
N SER A 135 -1.61 -10.75 -1.82
CA SER A 135 -2.92 -10.73 -2.47
C SER A 135 -3.90 -9.69 -1.89
N ALA A 136 -3.39 -8.56 -1.41
CA ALA A 136 -4.18 -7.40 -1.01
C ALA A 136 -4.34 -6.38 -2.15
N ILE A 137 -5.28 -5.44 -2.03
CA ILE A 137 -5.47 -4.35 -3.00
C ILE A 137 -5.73 -3.04 -2.26
N LEU A 138 -4.96 -2.01 -2.58
CA LEU A 138 -5.22 -0.65 -2.14
C LEU A 138 -6.11 0.04 -3.19
N VAL A 139 -7.24 0.59 -2.74
CA VAL A 139 -8.11 1.41 -3.57
C VAL A 139 -8.20 2.81 -2.97
N MET A 140 -7.87 3.82 -3.76
CA MET A 140 -8.02 5.23 -3.40
C MET A 140 -9.01 5.88 -4.35
N VAL A 141 -10.03 6.54 -3.83
CA VAL A 141 -11.08 7.16 -4.62
C VAL A 141 -11.22 8.63 -4.26
N LYS A 142 -11.14 9.47 -5.28
CA LYS A 142 -11.35 10.91 -5.20
C LYS A 142 -12.53 11.25 -6.10
N LEU A 143 -13.69 11.52 -5.48
CA LEU A 143 -14.89 11.96 -6.19
C LEU A 143 -14.74 13.44 -6.56
N ALA A 144 -15.29 13.85 -7.70
CA ALA A 144 -15.16 15.22 -8.19
C ALA A 144 -15.82 16.27 -7.26
N LEU A 145 -16.89 15.88 -6.56
CA LEU A 145 -17.66 16.77 -5.68
C LEU A 145 -17.16 16.76 -4.22
N ASP A 146 -16.36 15.77 -3.83
CA ASP A 146 -15.87 15.63 -2.45
C ASP A 146 -14.50 16.29 -2.31
N ALA A 147 -14.28 17.09 -1.27
CA ALA A 147 -12.95 17.65 -0.97
C ALA A 147 -11.96 16.55 -0.52
N SER A 148 -12.42 15.57 0.25
CA SER A 148 -11.62 14.45 0.74
C SER A 148 -11.55 13.28 -0.24
N TYR A 149 -10.47 12.50 -0.17
CA TYR A 149 -10.39 11.19 -0.81
C TYR A 149 -10.68 10.07 0.20
N LYS A 150 -11.15 8.92 -0.30
CA LYS A 150 -11.45 7.72 0.48
C LYS A 150 -10.41 6.65 0.17
N THR A 151 -9.94 5.95 1.19
CA THR A 151 -8.99 4.83 1.04
C THR A 151 -9.56 3.55 1.59
N ILE A 152 -9.43 2.47 0.83
CA ILE A 152 -9.92 1.14 1.21
C ILE A 152 -8.84 0.12 0.92
N LEU A 153 -8.56 -0.70 1.92
CA LEU A 153 -7.67 -1.85 1.78
C LEU A 153 -8.47 -3.14 1.70
N PHE A 154 -8.36 -3.85 0.58
CA PHE A 154 -8.91 -5.18 0.46
C PHE A 154 -7.87 -6.20 0.91
N VAL A 155 -8.19 -6.98 1.93
CA VAL A 155 -7.32 -8.04 2.48
C VAL A 155 -8.11 -9.33 2.63
N HIS A 156 -7.40 -10.44 2.80
CA HIS A 156 -8.04 -11.69 3.20
C HIS A 156 -8.50 -11.65 4.65
N GLU A 157 -9.62 -12.30 4.93
CA GLU A 157 -10.03 -12.56 6.31
C GLU A 157 -9.09 -13.58 6.98
N LYS A 158 -9.13 -13.59 8.31
CA LYS A 158 -8.47 -14.64 9.10
C LYS A 158 -9.14 -15.98 8.81
N ASP A 159 -8.32 -17.00 8.61
CA ASP A 159 -8.74 -18.38 8.35
C ASP A 159 -7.83 -19.31 9.12
N SER A 160 -8.37 -19.95 10.17
CA SER A 160 -7.59 -20.81 11.07
C SER A 160 -6.93 -21.98 10.35
N HIS A 161 -7.54 -22.50 9.28
CA HIS A 161 -6.96 -23.60 8.53
C HIS A 161 -5.77 -23.11 7.70
N ALA A 162 -5.91 -21.96 7.04
CA ALA A 162 -4.81 -21.37 6.27
C ALA A 162 -3.68 -20.88 7.18
N GLU A 163 -4.01 -20.31 8.35
CA GLU A 163 -3.02 -19.79 9.31
C GLU A 163 -2.12 -20.87 9.91
N LEU A 164 -2.62 -22.11 10.01
CA LEU A 164 -1.81 -23.26 10.46
C LEU A 164 -0.59 -23.50 9.56
N TRP A 165 -0.73 -23.24 8.26
CA TRP A 165 0.31 -23.51 7.26
C TRP A 165 1.05 -22.25 6.83
N GLU A 166 0.33 -21.15 6.64
CA GLU A 166 0.85 -19.92 6.06
C GLU A 166 1.26 -18.88 7.11
N GLY A 167 1.01 -19.18 8.38
CA GLY A 167 1.18 -18.26 9.48
C GLY A 167 0.00 -17.29 9.66
N PRO A 168 0.06 -16.45 10.69
CA PRO A 168 -1.05 -15.58 11.08
C PRO A 168 -1.42 -14.58 9.98
N ARG A 169 -2.68 -14.14 9.98
CA ARG A 169 -3.15 -13.01 9.16
C ARG A 169 -3.64 -11.89 10.06
N THR A 170 -3.60 -10.66 9.53
CA THR A 170 -4.10 -9.45 10.20
C THR A 170 -5.62 -9.44 10.20
N GLY A 171 -6.25 -9.87 9.09
CA GLY A 171 -7.69 -9.85 8.90
C GLY A 171 -8.23 -8.45 8.65
N CYS A 172 -9.49 -8.35 8.21
CA CYS A 172 -10.06 -7.06 7.80
C CYS A 172 -10.17 -6.10 8.99
N SER A 173 -10.64 -6.56 10.15
CA SER A 173 -10.88 -5.72 11.32
C SER A 173 -9.65 -4.89 11.74
N LEU A 174 -8.46 -5.50 11.73
CA LEU A 174 -7.23 -4.85 12.20
C LEU A 174 -6.42 -4.21 11.08
N ALA A 175 -6.62 -4.61 9.82
CA ALA A 175 -5.81 -4.12 8.69
C ALA A 175 -5.89 -2.60 8.53
N ALA A 176 -7.10 -2.02 8.59
CA ALA A 176 -7.28 -0.57 8.49
C ALA A 176 -6.54 0.20 9.59
N SER A 177 -6.63 -0.28 10.85
CA SER A 177 -5.94 0.32 11.99
C SER A 177 -4.43 0.18 11.88
N LEU A 178 -3.94 -0.96 11.39
CA LEU A 178 -2.51 -1.24 11.25
C LEU A 178 -1.86 -0.36 10.18
N THR A 179 -2.48 -0.21 9.01
CA THR A 179 -1.89 0.54 7.88
C THR A 179 -2.32 2.02 7.84
N ALA A 180 -3.07 2.47 8.85
CA ALA A 180 -3.70 3.79 8.92
C ALA A 180 -4.49 4.15 7.65
N ILE A 181 -5.26 3.18 7.15
CA ILE A 181 -6.17 3.34 6.01
C ILE A 181 -7.59 3.53 6.55
N MET A 182 -8.41 4.32 5.87
CA MET A 182 -9.74 4.72 6.37
C MET A 182 -10.67 3.52 6.59
N GLY A 183 -10.61 2.51 5.74
CA GLY A 183 -11.36 1.27 5.93
C GLY A 183 -10.73 0.08 5.25
N SER A 184 -11.19 -1.10 5.64
CA SER A 184 -10.74 -2.38 5.09
C SER A 184 -11.95 -3.24 4.75
N ARG A 185 -11.78 -4.11 3.75
CA ARG A 185 -12.81 -5.03 3.29
C ARG A 185 -12.23 -6.38 2.94
N LYS A 186 -13.04 -7.41 3.09
CA LYS A 186 -12.74 -8.76 2.60
C LYS A 186 -12.53 -8.73 1.10
N LEU A 187 -11.42 -9.31 0.64
CA LEU A 187 -11.27 -9.69 -0.75
C LEU A 187 -12.19 -10.89 -1.03
N SER A 188 -13.23 -10.68 -1.85
CA SER A 188 -14.00 -11.81 -2.39
C SER A 188 -13.11 -12.65 -3.30
N PRO A 189 -13.16 -13.99 -3.25
CA PRO A 189 -12.49 -14.82 -4.24
C PRO A 189 -12.93 -14.40 -5.64
N TRP A 190 -12.00 -13.87 -6.42
CA TRP A 190 -12.26 -13.59 -7.83
C TRP A 190 -12.20 -14.91 -8.58
N GLY A 191 -13.32 -15.36 -9.17
CA GLY A 191 -13.34 -16.49 -10.11
C GLY A 191 -13.41 -17.91 -9.51
N LYS A 192 -13.86 -18.11 -8.26
CA LYS A 192 -14.22 -19.46 -7.77
C LYS A 192 -15.64 -19.90 -8.12
N ASP A 193 -16.46 -18.99 -8.64
CA ASP A 193 -17.81 -19.29 -9.09
C ASP A 193 -17.75 -19.86 -10.52
N LYS A 194 -17.81 -21.19 -10.66
CA LYS A 194 -18.06 -21.84 -11.96
C LYS A 194 -19.49 -21.59 -12.49
N ASN A 195 -20.36 -21.03 -11.66
CA ASN A 195 -21.69 -20.58 -12.05
C ASN A 195 -21.64 -19.07 -12.30
N VAL A 196 -21.45 -18.71 -13.57
CA VAL A 196 -21.48 -17.36 -14.12
C VAL A 196 -22.91 -16.82 -14.03
N SER A 197 -23.33 -16.41 -12.84
CA SER A 197 -24.59 -15.67 -12.64
C SER A 197 -24.59 -14.73 -11.43
N SER A 198 -23.52 -14.68 -10.63
CA SER A 198 -23.40 -13.66 -9.58
C SER A 198 -22.39 -12.58 -9.99
N PRO A 199 -22.73 -11.29 -9.86
CA PRO A 199 -21.84 -10.21 -10.22
C PRO A 199 -21.00 -9.89 -8.98
N THR A 200 -19.66 -9.96 -9.03
CA THR A 200 -18.88 -9.99 -7.77
C THR A 200 -17.73 -8.99 -7.62
N ALA A 201 -17.29 -8.26 -8.66
CA ALA A 201 -16.44 -7.07 -8.44
C ALA A 201 -16.84 -5.82 -9.20
N LEU A 202 -17.34 -5.91 -10.44
CA LEU A 202 -17.92 -4.73 -11.07
C LEU A 202 -19.24 -4.30 -10.40
N SER A 203 -20.02 -5.25 -9.88
CA SER A 203 -21.15 -4.96 -8.98
C SER A 203 -20.71 -4.52 -7.59
N THR A 204 -19.60 -5.02 -7.04
CA THR A 204 -19.11 -4.58 -5.73
C THR A 204 -18.55 -3.16 -5.85
N LEU A 205 -17.82 -2.85 -6.92
CA LEU A 205 -17.37 -1.50 -7.25
C LEU A 205 -18.54 -0.60 -7.66
N ARG A 206 -19.56 -1.09 -8.39
CA ARG A 206 -20.80 -0.33 -8.67
C ARG A 206 -21.67 -0.13 -7.44
N ALA A 207 -21.79 -1.12 -6.56
CA ALA A 207 -22.52 -1.02 -5.29
C ALA A 207 -21.79 -0.12 -4.31
N LEU A 208 -20.45 -0.12 -4.32
CA LEU A 208 -19.62 0.89 -3.65
C LEU A 208 -19.90 2.27 -4.25
N ALA A 209 -19.95 2.42 -5.58
CA ALA A 209 -20.30 3.68 -6.22
C ALA A 209 -21.73 4.16 -5.91
N HIS A 210 -22.71 3.25 -5.80
CA HIS A 210 -24.11 3.57 -5.46
C HIS A 210 -24.28 3.92 -3.98
N LYS A 211 -23.63 3.18 -3.07
CA LYS A 211 -23.64 3.48 -1.63
C LYS A 211 -22.93 4.79 -1.29
N TRP A 212 -22.16 5.35 -2.21
CA TRP A 212 -21.42 6.61 -2.02
C TRP A 212 -22.09 7.82 -2.68
N LYS A 213 -23.25 7.62 -3.33
CA LYS A 213 -24.09 8.69 -3.91
C LYS A 213 -25.20 9.17 -2.97
N GLY A 214 -25.32 8.60 -1.76
CA GLY A 214 -26.33 8.96 -0.75
C GLY A 214 -25.68 9.53 0.49
#